data_AF-A0A831WN03-F1
#
_entry.id   AF-A0A831WN03-F1
#
_cell.length_a   1.000
_cell.length_b   1.000
_cell.length_c   1.000
_cell.angle_alpha   90.00
_cell.angle_beta   90.00
_cell.angle_gamma   90.00
#
_symmetry.space_group_name_H-M   'P 1'
#
loop_
_entity.id
_entity.type
_entity.pdbx_description
1 polymer ?
#
loop_
_entity_poly.entity_id
_entity_poly.type
_entity_poly.pdbx_seq_one_letter_code
_entity_poly.pdbx_strand_id
1 'polypeptide(L)' 'MNDEELILLCALRYALGRRSYIVGVVSNYIRKKMENLSFVAIGNIIDEITKAEKENGLGSKIDKEEWLNLRRTLNEYYHN' A
#
# COMPACT_ATOMS: atom_id res chain seq x y z
N MET A 1 -15.62 4.63 -0.29
CA MET A 1 -14.40 5.14 -0.94
C MET A 1 -14.81 6.10 -2.05
N ASN A 2 -14.05 7.18 -2.24
CA ASN A 2 -14.19 8.10 -3.37
C ASN A 2 -13.31 7.67 -4.56
N ASP A 3 -13.37 8.43 -5.66
CA ASP A 3 -12.63 8.12 -6.89
C ASP A 3 -11.11 8.16 -6.68
N GLU A 4 -10.58 9.12 -5.90
CA GLU A 4 -9.13 9.21 -5.61
C GLU A 4 -8.65 7.97 -4.84
N GLU A 5 -9.41 7.50 -3.84
CA GLU A 5 -9.09 6.31 -3.06
C GLU A 5 -9.14 5.04 -3.92
N LEU A 6 -10.12 4.93 -4.82
CA LEU A 6 -10.22 3.82 -5.76
C LEU A 6 -9.03 3.80 -6.73
N ILE A 7 -8.64 4.97 -7.25
CA ILE A 7 -7.47 5.09 -8.11
C ILE A 7 -6.19 4.67 -7.36
N LEU A 8 -6.05 5.08 -6.10
CA LEU A 8 -4.91 4.67 -5.27
C LEU A 8 -4.86 3.17 -5.01
N LEU A 9 -6.00 2.56 -4.72
CA LEU A 9 -6.09 1.11 -4.54
C LEU A 9 -5.74 0.36 -5.83
N CYS A 10 -6.19 0.86 -6.99
CA CYS A 10 -5.81 0.32 -8.29
C CYS A 10 -4.31 0.47 -8.56
N ALA A 11 -3.72 1.63 -8.26
CA ALA A 11 -2.29 1.87 -8.42
C ALA A 11 -1.45 0.96 -7.51
N LEU A 12 -1.88 0.76 -6.26
CA LEU A 12 -1.29 -0.21 -5.34
C LEU A 12 -1.30 -1.61 -5.94
N ARG A 13 -2.48 -2.11 -6.30
CA ARG A 13 -2.66 -3.45 -6.88
C ARG A 13 -1.81 -3.66 -8.13
N TYR A 14 -1.72 -2.65 -8.99
CA TYR A 14 -0.86 -2.68 -10.17
C TYR A 14 0.63 -2.76 -9.80
N ALA A 15 1.08 -2.04 -8.77
CA ALA A 15 2.48 -1.96 -8.39
C ALA A 15 3.00 -3.23 -7.70
N LEU A 16 2.12 -4.00 -7.04
CA LEU A 16 2.48 -5.27 -6.40
C LEU A 16 3.17 -6.21 -7.40
N GLY A 17 4.33 -6.75 -7.04
CA GLY A 17 5.08 -7.72 -7.83
C GLY A 17 5.84 -7.16 -9.05
N ARG A 18 5.74 -5.87 -9.38
CA ARG A 18 6.32 -5.27 -10.62
C ARG A 18 7.84 -5.11 -10.61
N ARG A 19 8.51 -5.17 -9.44
CA ARG A 19 9.98 -5.05 -9.31
C ARG A 19 10.56 -3.84 -10.05
N SER A 20 9.98 -2.66 -9.84
CA SER A 20 10.38 -1.42 -10.51
C SER A 20 10.17 -0.20 -9.61
N TYR A 21 10.69 0.96 -10.04
CA TYR A 21 10.59 2.23 -9.30
C TYR A 21 9.15 2.62 -8.90
N ILE A 22 8.13 2.08 -9.60
CA ILE A 22 6.72 2.36 -9.31
C ILE A 22 6.31 1.97 -7.89
N VAL A 23 6.97 0.95 -7.31
CA VAL A 23 6.73 0.51 -5.93
C VAL A 23 6.96 1.66 -4.95
N GLY A 24 8.13 2.28 -5.01
CA GLY A 24 8.49 3.41 -4.16
C GLY A 24 7.64 4.66 -4.46
N VAL A 25 7.26 4.89 -5.72
CA VAL A 25 6.40 6.03 -6.07
C VAL A 25 5.02 5.88 -5.43
N VAL A 26 4.39 4.72 -5.59
CA VAL A 26 3.05 4.46 -5.06
C VAL A 26 3.08 4.41 -3.54
N SER A 27 4.05 3.70 -2.93
CA SER A 27 4.13 3.60 -1.47
C SER A 27 4.29 4.97 -0.81
N ASN A 28 5.18 5.82 -1.34
CA ASN A 28 5.41 7.15 -0.81
C ASN A 28 4.23 8.09 -1.03
N TYR A 29 3.52 7.97 -2.15
CA TYR A 29 2.33 8.78 -2.40
C TYR A 29 1.21 8.42 -1.41
N ILE A 30 0.99 7.12 -1.14
CA ILE A 30 0.03 6.67 -0.12
C ILE A 30 0.40 7.22 1.26
N ARG A 31 1.69 7.15 1.68
CA ARG A 31 2.13 7.75 2.95
C ARG A 31 1.79 9.24 3.04
N LYS A 32 2.05 10.01 1.98
CA LYS A 32 1.76 11.46 1.95
C LYS A 32 0.28 11.79 2.02
N LYS A 33 -0.59 10.88 1.59
CA LYS A 33 -2.03 11.07 1.54
C LYS A 33 -2.78 10.44 2.70
N MET A 34 -2.12 9.66 3.55
CA MET A 34 -2.75 8.80 4.56
C MET A 34 -3.76 9.54 5.45
N GLU A 35 -3.48 10.79 5.85
CA GLU A 35 -4.40 11.59 6.69
C GLU A 35 -5.69 12.01 5.99
N ASN A 36 -5.72 11.94 4.65
CA ASN A 36 -6.89 12.27 3.83
C ASN A 36 -7.61 11.01 3.30
N LEU A 37 -7.12 9.82 3.63
CA LEU A 37 -7.76 8.57 3.25
C LEU A 37 -8.77 8.18 4.33
N SER A 38 -9.93 7.69 3.92
CA SER A 38 -10.89 7.06 4.81
C SER A 38 -10.28 5.80 5.44
N PHE A 39 -10.72 5.49 6.66
CA PHE A 39 -10.38 4.24 7.33
C PHE A 39 -10.67 3.01 6.44
N VAL A 40 -11.77 3.02 5.68
CA VAL A 40 -12.09 1.94 4.73
C VAL A 40 -11.00 1.78 3.66
N ALA A 41 -10.50 2.87 3.08
CA ALA A 41 -9.42 2.82 2.10
C ALA A 41 -8.11 2.31 2.73
N ILE A 42 -7.77 2.79 3.92
CA ILE A 42 -6.57 2.35 4.66
C ILE A 42 -6.63 0.85 4.95
N GLY A 43 -7.77 0.35 5.45
CA GLY A 43 -7.99 -1.08 5.70
C GLY A 43 -7.80 -1.92 4.43
N ASN A 44 -8.41 -1.50 3.33
CA ASN A 44 -8.24 -2.19 2.04
C ASN A 44 -6.77 -2.22 1.58
N ILE A 45 -6.01 -1.13 1.76
CA ILE A 45 -4.59 -1.09 1.41
C ILE A 45 -3.78 -2.07 2.27
N ILE A 46 -4.04 -2.12 3.58
CA ILE A 46 -3.39 -3.05 4.52
C ILE A 46 -3.69 -4.50 4.12
N ASP A 47 -4.93 -4.80 3.77
CA ASP A 47 -5.37 -6.14 3.37
C ASP A 47 -4.71 -6.59 2.05
N GLU A 48 -4.62 -5.72 1.05
CA GLU A 48 -3.94 -6.03 -0.22
C GLU A 48 -2.46 -6.34 -0.01
N ILE A 49 -1.75 -5.54 0.79
CA ILE A 49 -0.33 -5.79 1.10
C ILE A 49 -0.18 -7.10 1.88
N THR A 50 -1.06 -7.36 2.85
CA THR A 50 -1.03 -8.59 3.65
C THR A 50 -1.31 -9.82 2.81
N LYS A 51 -2.27 -9.75 1.88
CA LYS A 51 -2.55 -10.82 0.93
C LYS A 51 -1.34 -11.08 0.03
N ALA A 52 -0.77 -10.03 -0.56
CA ALA A 52 0.40 -10.14 -1.41
C ALA A 52 1.62 -10.68 -0.65
N GLU A 53 1.79 -10.36 0.63
CA GLU A 53 2.84 -10.97 1.46
C GLU A 53 2.66 -12.50 1.58
N LYS A 54 1.45 -12.96 1.90
CA LYS A 54 1.13 -14.39 2.03
C LYS A 54 1.35 -15.15 0.72
N GLU A 55 1.12 -14.50 -0.41
CA GLU A 55 1.25 -15.06 -1.75
C GLU A 55 2.66 -14.90 -2.36
N ASN A 56 3.63 -14.36 -1.59
CA ASN A 56 4.96 -13.98 -2.10
C ASN A 56 4.92 -13.00 -3.30
N GLY A 57 3.86 -12.20 -3.40
CA GLY A 57 3.58 -11.23 -4.46
C GLY A 57 4.14 -9.82 -4.24
N LEU A 58 4.91 -9.58 -3.16
CA LEU A 58 5.45 -8.22 -2.88
C LEU A 58 6.58 -7.78 -3.82
N GLY A 59 7.17 -8.70 -4.59
CA GLY A 59 8.27 -8.40 -5.51
C GLY A 59 9.64 -8.81 -4.97
N SER A 60 10.65 -7.99 -5.23
CA SER A 60 12.02 -8.23 -4.75
C SER A 60 12.17 -7.90 -3.26
N LYS A 61 13.36 -8.14 -2.69
CA LYS A 61 13.64 -7.82 -1.28
C LYS A 61 13.39 -6.34 -0.95
N ILE A 62 13.86 -5.42 -1.82
CA ILE A 62 13.71 -3.97 -1.62
C ILE A 62 12.23 -3.58 -1.70
N ASP A 63 11.50 -4.12 -2.68
CA ASP A 63 10.05 -3.85 -2.82
C ASP A 63 9.28 -4.33 -1.57
N LYS A 64 9.64 -5.52 -1.07
CA LYS A 64 9.05 -6.10 0.14
C LYS A 64 9.29 -5.20 1.34
N GLU A 65 10.51 -4.72 1.55
CA GLU A 65 10.82 -3.82 2.66
C GLU A 65 9.99 -2.53 2.60
N GLU A 66 9.79 -1.96 1.41
CA GLU A 66 8.93 -0.79 1.24
C GLU A 66 7.46 -1.05 1.56
N TRP A 67 6.88 -2.13 1.04
CA TRP A 67 5.49 -2.48 1.31
C TRP A 67 5.25 -2.79 2.79
N LEU A 68 6.16 -3.53 3.43
CA LEU A 68 6.04 -3.85 4.85
C LEU A 68 6.19 -2.61 5.73
N ASN A 69 7.08 -1.69 5.36
CA ASN A 69 7.19 -0.41 6.04
C ASN A 69 5.90 0.41 5.88
N LEU A 70 5.33 0.49 4.67
CA LEU A 70 4.05 1.16 4.43
C LEU A 70 2.94 0.58 5.30
N ARG A 71 2.78 -0.75 5.29
CA ARG A 71 1.76 -1.43 6.08
C ARG A 71 1.91 -1.14 7.57
N ARG A 72 3.14 -1.15 8.10
CA ARG A 72 3.39 -0.81 9.51
C ARG A 72 2.94 0.61 9.83
N THR A 73 3.33 1.60 9.03
CA THR A 73 2.89 3.01 9.20
C THR A 73 1.36 3.14 9.16
N LEU A 74 0.70 2.44 8.24
CA LEU A 74 -0.75 2.47 8.12
C LEU A 74 -1.45 1.79 9.32
N ASN A 75 -0.94 0.66 9.80
CA ASN A 75 -1.47 -0.01 11.00
C ASN A 75 -1.35 0.86 12.25
N GLU A 76 -0.20 1.51 12.44
CA GLU A 76 0.01 2.46 13.55
C GLU A 76 -1.01 3.60 13.49
N TYR A 77 -1.26 4.16 12.30
CA TYR A 77 -2.27 5.20 12.12
C TYR A 77 -3.71 4.70 12.27
N TYR A 78 -4.02 3.49 11.79
CA TYR A 78 -5.37 2.93 11.81
C TYR A 78 -5.86 2.54 13.21
N HIS A 79 -4.95 2.41 14.19
CA HIS A 79 -5.27 2.04 15.58
C HIS A 79 -5.09 3.18 16.58
N ASN A 80 -4.68 4.37 16.12
CA ASN A 80 -4.68 5.62 16.89
C ASN A 80 -5.99 6.39 16.65
#